data_AF-A0A2E1RQL6-F1
#
_entry.id   AF-A0A2E1RQL6-F1
#
_cell.length_a   1.000
_cell.length_b   1.000
_cell.length_c   1.000
_cell.angle_alpha   90.00
_cell.angle_beta   90.00
_cell.angle_gamma   90.00
#
_symmetry.space_group_name_H-M   'P 1'
#
loop_
_entity.id
_entity.type
_entity.pdbx_description
1 polymer ?
#
loop_
_entity_poly.entity_id
_entity_poly.type
_entity_poly.pdbx_seq_one_letter_code
_entity_poly.pdbx_strand_id
1 'polypeptide(L)'
;MQSIPLKLILVYIYIILFSASNALCSQLNNLRCPIEPTELATPKFNSEYNGDIIYFCCSECVSLFEESPEIYSKSIQEIKSNKNLETEKTFIQKIIDTTWNLFFQFPGSFSAILILFICLILKKFPFAKWVLKNSWKSILIIALIFDLFYTHLVHKESTKTNSLVEELHSTTFLEYGEPLIPSISKLPASIKKTYYRGNDERNPGLYNGGNYRTAEFTIDLCNSSNDTIGYDSVVNYNNLFLRVTISKTPNTSNHFWSKKKMSNIYVTANSEKFHWSKNRLSDATNLYKIDSKNEWQFKYPLKSFSVGNENKLIKGIIYLCEKRYNQNNSLIGGRFHYAFQFDLKIISNEISNTSDLWMGPLYRKRSLRIWEIPESEWLSTDPIPINQMNDINKDPILIGIDEKD
;
A
#
# COMPACT_ATOMS: atom_id res chain seq x y z
N MET A 1 -17.77 -14.79 59.42
CA MET A 1 -16.99 -14.81 58.17
C MET A 1 -15.96 -13.70 58.23
N GLN A 2 -14.67 -14.03 58.36
CA GLN A 2 -13.59 -13.03 58.40
C GLN A 2 -13.37 -12.46 56.98
N SER A 3 -13.44 -11.14 56.85
CA SER A 3 -13.23 -10.43 55.59
C SER A 3 -11.75 -10.50 55.19
N ILE A 4 -11.48 -11.00 53.99
CA ILE A 4 -10.13 -11.00 53.41
C ILE A 4 -9.66 -9.54 53.29
N PRO A 5 -8.49 -9.17 53.84
CA PRO A 5 -8.03 -7.78 53.80
C PRO A 5 -7.74 -7.36 52.37
N LEU A 6 -8.18 -6.15 52.01
CA LEU A 6 -8.10 -5.58 50.64
C LEU A 6 -6.68 -5.64 50.04
N LYS A 7 -5.64 -5.59 50.88
CA LYS A 7 -4.24 -5.74 50.46
C LYS A 7 -3.95 -7.13 49.88
N LEU A 8 -4.53 -8.19 50.45
CA LEU A 8 -4.38 -9.56 49.95
C LEU A 8 -5.10 -9.76 48.63
N ILE A 9 -6.27 -9.13 48.43
CA ILE A 9 -7.00 -9.15 47.16
C ILE A 9 -6.20 -8.44 46.06
N LEU A 10 -5.60 -7.29 46.36
CA LEU A 10 -4.76 -6.55 45.40
C LEU A 10 -3.50 -7.33 45.01
N VAL A 11 -2.85 -8.01 45.97
CA VAL A 11 -1.72 -8.89 45.69
C VAL A 11 -2.15 -10.09 44.84
N TYR A 12 -3.31 -10.68 45.11
CA TYR A 12 -3.82 -11.81 44.34
C TYR A 12 -4.19 -11.41 42.91
N ILE A 13 -4.80 -10.23 42.71
CA ILE A 13 -5.09 -9.67 41.39
C ILE A 13 -3.79 -9.35 40.65
N TYR A 14 -2.79 -8.79 41.34
CA TYR A 14 -1.47 -8.53 40.76
C TYR A 14 -0.79 -9.83 40.32
N ILE A 15 -0.84 -10.89 41.14
CA ILE A 15 -0.30 -12.23 40.80
C ILE A 15 -1.08 -12.85 39.63
N ILE A 16 -2.41 -12.75 39.60
CA ILE A 16 -3.21 -13.27 38.48
C ILE A 16 -2.88 -12.53 37.19
N LEU A 17 -2.79 -11.19 37.22
CA LEU A 17 -2.42 -10.38 36.05
C LEU A 17 -0.99 -10.66 35.58
N PHE A 18 -0.05 -10.95 36.50
CA PHE A 18 1.34 -11.29 36.16
C PHE A 18 1.52 -12.76 35.71
N SER A 19 0.63 -13.66 36.14
CA SER A 19 0.63 -15.07 35.75
C SER A 19 -0.08 -15.32 34.42
N ALA A 20 -1.08 -14.50 34.08
CA ALA A 20 -1.78 -14.56 32.80
C ALA A 20 -0.91 -14.15 31.61
N SER A 21 0.13 -13.32 31.84
CA SER A 21 1.08 -12.91 30.80
C SER A 21 2.05 -14.01 30.35
N ASN A 22 2.15 -15.14 31.07
CA ASN A 22 3.06 -16.24 30.72
C ASN A 22 2.36 -17.42 30.03
N ALA A 23 1.03 -17.39 29.87
CA ALA A 23 0.30 -18.45 29.18
C ALA A 23 0.04 -18.08 27.71
N LEU A 24 0.68 -18.84 26.81
CA LEU A 24 0.64 -18.75 25.34
C LEU A 24 1.29 -17.50 24.71
N CYS A 25 2.61 -17.49 24.70
CA CYS A 25 3.32 -17.02 23.51
C CYS A 25 4.29 -18.12 23.09
N SER A 26 3.85 -19.02 22.19
CA SER A 26 4.81 -19.85 21.46
C SER A 26 5.67 -18.89 20.64
N GLN A 27 6.92 -18.69 21.08
CA GLN A 27 7.84 -17.81 20.39
C GLN A 27 8.07 -18.38 18.98
N LEU A 28 7.57 -17.67 17.96
CA LEU A 28 7.70 -18.10 16.57
C LEU A 28 9.16 -18.43 16.25
N ASN A 29 9.39 -19.49 15.49
CA ASN A 29 10.73 -19.88 15.06
C ASN A 29 11.41 -18.77 14.25
N ASN A 30 10.61 -18.00 13.52
CA ASN A 30 11.01 -16.81 12.78
C ASN A 30 9.94 -15.71 12.94
N LEU A 31 10.38 -14.47 13.20
CA LEU A 31 9.50 -13.30 13.31
C LEU A 31 9.10 -12.72 11.94
N ARG A 32 9.91 -12.97 10.90
CA ARG A 32 9.75 -12.45 9.55
C ARG A 32 9.57 -13.59 8.55
N CYS A 33 8.80 -13.34 7.50
CA CYS A 33 8.58 -14.32 6.43
C CYS A 33 9.91 -14.57 5.68
N PRO A 34 10.36 -15.83 5.48
CA PRO A 34 11.60 -16.11 4.77
C PRO A 34 11.55 -15.77 3.28
N ILE A 35 10.35 -15.76 2.69
CA ILE A 35 10.10 -15.35 1.30
C ILE A 35 9.95 -13.84 1.20
N GLU A 36 9.37 -13.21 2.23
CA GLU A 36 9.18 -11.75 2.29
C GLU A 36 9.77 -11.18 3.60
N PRO A 37 11.10 -10.98 3.70
CA PRO A 37 11.75 -10.60 4.95
C PRO A 37 11.26 -9.29 5.58
N THR A 38 10.58 -8.43 4.81
CA THR A 38 9.96 -7.19 5.30
C THR A 38 8.65 -7.42 6.05
N GLU A 39 8.00 -8.57 5.85
CA GLU A 39 6.70 -8.89 6.42
C GLU A 39 6.82 -9.74 7.69
N LEU A 40 5.91 -9.52 8.64
CA LEU A 40 5.84 -10.33 9.85
C LEU A 40 5.29 -11.71 9.53
N ALA A 41 5.94 -12.75 10.05
CA ALA A 41 5.42 -14.10 10.00
C ALA A 41 4.24 -14.24 10.96
N THR A 42 3.25 -15.04 10.57
CA THR A 42 2.06 -15.30 11.39
C THR A 42 2.00 -16.79 11.75
N PRO A 43 1.52 -17.16 12.95
CA PRO A 43 1.33 -18.57 13.32
C PRO A 43 0.43 -19.34 12.36
N LYS A 44 -0.51 -18.64 11.72
CA LYS A 44 -1.55 -19.22 10.84
C LYS A 44 -0.98 -19.86 9.59
N PHE A 45 0.10 -19.31 9.04
CA PHE A 45 0.71 -19.78 7.80
C PHE A 45 2.07 -20.35 8.13
N ASN A 46 2.20 -21.67 8.05
CA ASN A 46 3.43 -22.37 8.39
C ASN A 46 3.61 -23.63 7.53
N SER A 47 4.84 -24.11 7.44
CA SER A 47 5.21 -25.37 6.79
C SER A 47 6.42 -25.97 7.53
N GLU A 48 6.54 -27.30 7.50
CA GLU A 48 7.63 -28.02 8.15
C GLU A 48 8.80 -28.22 7.18
N TYR A 49 10.01 -27.83 7.59
CA TYR A 49 11.21 -27.98 6.78
C TYR A 49 12.44 -28.31 7.64
N ASN A 50 13.11 -29.42 7.31
CA ASN A 50 14.27 -29.93 8.05
C ASN A 50 14.03 -30.07 9.58
N GLY A 51 12.82 -30.49 9.96
CA GLY A 51 12.42 -30.69 11.36
C GLY A 51 12.03 -29.41 12.12
N ASP A 52 12.02 -28.25 11.45
CA ASP A 52 11.58 -26.98 12.02
C ASP A 52 10.27 -26.50 11.38
N ILE A 53 9.38 -25.95 12.20
CA ILE A 53 8.20 -25.24 11.71
C ILE A 53 8.64 -23.83 11.30
N ILE A 54 8.46 -23.50 10.02
CA ILE A 54 8.76 -22.19 9.45
C ILE A 54 7.44 -21.44 9.25
N TYR A 55 7.39 -20.18 9.68
CA TYR A 55 6.19 -19.35 9.62
C TYR A 55 6.26 -18.33 8.48
N PHE A 56 5.10 -17.96 7.93
CA PHE A 56 4.99 -17.10 6.75
C PHE A 56 3.96 -15.98 6.97
N CYS A 57 4.02 -14.93 6.14
CA CYS A 57 3.08 -13.81 6.19
C CYS A 57 1.70 -14.17 5.59
N CYS A 58 1.65 -15.10 4.62
CA CYS A 58 0.42 -15.48 3.91
C CYS A 58 0.46 -16.92 3.38
N SER A 59 -0.68 -17.43 2.90
CA SER A 59 -0.80 -18.78 2.33
C SER A 59 -0.05 -18.95 1.01
N GLU A 60 0.06 -17.90 0.20
CA GLU A 60 0.80 -17.94 -1.06
C GLU A 60 2.30 -18.19 -0.84
N CYS A 61 2.89 -17.57 0.19
CA CYS A 61 4.27 -17.87 0.58
C CYS A 61 4.43 -19.33 1.04
N VAL A 62 3.43 -19.94 1.67
CA VAL A 62 3.49 -21.37 2.02
C VAL A 62 3.59 -22.21 0.74
N SER A 63 2.71 -21.98 -0.23
CA SER A 63 2.72 -22.70 -1.50
C SER A 63 4.03 -22.54 -2.26
N LEU A 64 4.54 -21.31 -2.38
CA LEU A 64 5.82 -21.02 -3.03
C LEU A 64 7.00 -21.68 -2.32
N PHE A 65 6.95 -21.75 -0.98
CA PHE A 65 7.98 -22.41 -0.19
C PHE A 65 7.96 -23.93 -0.41
N GLU A 66 6.79 -24.55 -0.40
CA GLU A 66 6.62 -26.00 -0.56
C GLU A 66 6.99 -26.47 -1.97
N GLU A 67 6.79 -25.64 -2.99
CA GLU A 67 7.19 -25.94 -4.37
C GLU A 67 8.72 -25.98 -4.55
N SER A 68 9.49 -25.16 -3.83
CA SER A 68 10.94 -25.05 -4.01
C SER A 68 11.66 -24.53 -2.76
N PRO A 69 11.71 -25.30 -1.67
CA PRO A 69 12.18 -24.81 -0.37
C PRO A 69 13.70 -24.55 -0.33
N GLU A 70 14.48 -25.24 -1.17
CA GLU A 70 15.94 -25.12 -1.20
C GLU A 70 16.43 -23.70 -1.58
N ILE A 71 15.65 -22.99 -2.40
CA ILE A 71 15.94 -21.62 -2.85
C ILE A 71 15.99 -20.65 -1.66
N TYR A 72 15.19 -20.91 -0.61
CA TYR A 72 15.04 -20.03 0.55
C TYR A 72 15.88 -20.47 1.76
N SER A 73 16.72 -21.50 1.61
CA SER A 73 17.55 -22.06 2.68
C SER A 73 18.47 -21.03 3.34
N LYS A 74 19.05 -20.10 2.57
CA LYS A 74 19.90 -19.01 3.08
C LYS A 74 19.11 -18.02 3.94
N SER A 75 17.94 -17.58 3.48
CA SER A 75 17.06 -16.69 4.25
C SER A 75 16.64 -17.31 5.58
N ILE A 76 16.37 -18.61 5.59
CA ILE A 76 16.04 -19.37 6.81
C ILE A 76 17.23 -19.38 7.79
N GLN A 77 18.45 -19.63 7.30
CA GLN A 77 19.66 -19.64 8.15
C GLN A 77 19.97 -18.27 8.76
N GLU A 78 19.81 -17.20 7.98
CA GLU A 78 20.06 -15.82 8.43
C GLU A 78 19.03 -15.35 9.48
N ILE A 79 17.77 -15.77 9.35
CA ILE A 79 16.76 -15.48 10.38
C ILE A 79 17.06 -16.24 11.68
N LYS A 80 17.53 -17.50 11.58
CA LYS A 80 17.94 -18.30 12.74
C LYS A 80 19.15 -17.70 13.47
N SER A 81 20.11 -17.14 12.74
CA SER A 81 21.28 -16.48 13.35
C SER A 81 20.92 -15.15 14.03
N ASN A 82 20.02 -14.35 13.45
CA ASN A 82 19.57 -13.09 14.04
C ASN A 82 18.74 -13.27 15.32
N LYS A 83 18.05 -14.41 15.49
CA LYS A 83 17.35 -14.75 16.74
C LYS A 83 18.31 -14.89 17.93
N ASN A 84 19.59 -15.20 17.69
CA ASN A 84 20.65 -15.24 18.70
C ASN A 84 21.25 -13.85 19.03
N LEU A 85 20.91 -12.79 18.28
CA LEU A 85 21.33 -11.41 18.55
C LEU A 85 20.31 -10.64 19.42
N GLU A 86 19.02 -11.00 19.41
CA GLU A 86 18.01 -10.40 20.30
C GLU A 86 18.24 -10.70 21.80
N THR A 87 19.10 -11.67 22.12
CA THR A 87 19.49 -12.00 23.50
C THR A 87 20.36 -10.94 24.20
N GLU A 88 20.89 -9.92 23.49
CA GLU A 88 21.73 -8.85 24.07
C GLU A 88 20.97 -7.57 24.52
N LYS A 89 19.63 -7.56 24.56
CA LYS A 89 18.91 -6.38 25.09
C LYS A 89 19.17 -6.18 26.59
N THR A 90 19.56 -4.97 26.97
CA THR A 90 19.73 -4.59 28.39
C THR A 90 18.42 -4.74 29.17
N PHE A 91 18.53 -5.00 30.47
CA PHE A 91 17.36 -5.18 31.36
C PHE A 91 16.41 -3.96 31.34
N ILE A 92 16.97 -2.75 31.22
CA ILE A 92 16.19 -1.52 31.15
C ILE A 92 15.41 -1.41 29.84
N GLN A 93 16.02 -1.77 28.70
CA GLN A 93 15.29 -1.82 27.43
C GLN A 93 14.17 -2.86 27.45
N LYS A 94 14.39 -4.03 28.07
CA LYS A 94 13.33 -5.03 28.24
C LYS A 94 12.17 -4.49 29.07
N ILE A 95 12.44 -3.76 30.15
CA ILE A 95 11.39 -3.13 30.97
C ILE A 95 10.64 -2.06 30.17
N ILE A 96 11.35 -1.19 29.45
CA ILE A 96 10.72 -0.12 28.66
C ILE A 96 9.85 -0.71 27.56
N ASP A 97 10.36 -1.67 26.78
CA ASP A 97 9.61 -2.36 25.73
C ASP A 97 8.38 -3.07 26.32
N THR A 98 8.53 -3.74 27.47
CA THR A 98 7.41 -4.43 28.13
C THR A 98 6.35 -3.44 28.61
N THR A 99 6.77 -2.31 29.20
CA THR A 99 5.86 -1.28 29.72
C THR A 99 5.14 -0.55 28.58
N TRP A 100 5.86 -0.27 27.50
CA TRP A 100 5.34 0.36 26.29
C TRP A 100 4.39 -0.57 25.53
N ASN A 101 4.71 -1.86 25.42
CA ASN A 101 3.82 -2.84 24.81
C ASN A 101 2.57 -3.10 25.66
N LEU A 102 2.68 -3.12 27.00
CA LEU A 102 1.51 -3.17 27.89
C LEU A 102 0.59 -1.95 27.69
N PHE A 103 1.18 -0.77 27.50
CA PHE A 103 0.44 0.47 27.25
C PHE A 103 -0.38 0.41 25.96
N PHE A 104 0.15 -0.21 24.90
CA PHE A 104 -0.55 -0.37 23.62
C PHE A 104 -1.44 -1.62 23.52
N GLN A 105 -1.16 -2.68 24.27
CA GLN A 105 -1.98 -3.90 24.26
C GLN A 105 -3.30 -3.75 25.02
N PHE A 106 -3.42 -2.80 25.95
CA PHE A 106 -4.63 -2.59 26.76
C PHE A 106 -5.01 -1.10 26.87
N PRO A 107 -5.52 -0.48 25.79
CA PRO A 107 -5.91 0.94 25.80
C PRO A 107 -6.94 1.33 26.88
N GLY A 108 -7.61 0.36 27.52
CA GLY A 108 -8.55 0.60 28.64
C GLY A 108 -7.97 0.66 30.05
N SER A 109 -6.74 0.18 30.25
CA SER A 109 -6.12 0.17 31.58
C SER A 109 -5.84 1.60 32.07
N PHE A 110 -5.51 2.51 31.15
CA PHE A 110 -5.35 3.93 31.44
C PHE A 110 -6.68 4.62 31.76
N SER A 111 -7.76 4.30 31.04
CA SER A 111 -9.13 4.75 31.34
C SER A 111 -9.52 4.37 32.78
N ALA A 112 -9.25 3.13 33.18
CA ALA A 112 -9.53 2.64 34.52
C ALA A 112 -8.66 3.33 35.59
N ILE A 113 -7.37 3.56 35.32
CA ILE A 113 -6.45 4.28 36.22
C ILE A 113 -6.85 5.75 36.34
N LEU A 114 -7.23 6.41 35.24
CA LEU A 114 -7.69 7.78 35.21
C LEU A 114 -9.02 7.94 35.94
N ILE A 115 -9.97 7.03 35.74
CA ILE A 115 -11.23 6.98 36.49
C ILE A 115 -10.95 6.73 37.98
N LEU A 116 -10.03 5.83 38.33
CA LEU A 116 -9.62 5.61 39.72
C LEU A 116 -9.01 6.89 40.33
N PHE A 117 -8.19 7.62 39.58
CA PHE A 117 -7.55 8.87 39.99
C PHE A 117 -8.58 10.00 40.17
N ILE A 118 -9.51 10.16 39.22
CA ILE A 118 -10.65 11.08 39.31
C ILE A 118 -11.52 10.72 40.52
N CYS A 119 -11.80 9.44 40.75
CA CYS A 119 -12.55 8.96 41.92
C CYS A 119 -11.82 9.24 43.24
N LEU A 120 -10.48 9.17 43.27
CA LEU A 120 -9.66 9.53 44.44
C LEU A 120 -9.66 11.05 44.71
N ILE A 121 -9.67 11.88 43.67
CA ILE A 121 -9.81 13.35 43.78
C ILE A 121 -11.22 13.71 44.28
N LEU A 122 -12.26 13.13 43.67
CA LEU A 122 -13.67 13.39 44.02
C LEU A 122 -14.03 12.95 45.44
N LYS A 123 -13.32 11.98 46.03
CA LYS A 123 -13.46 11.60 47.45
C LYS A 123 -13.18 12.74 48.44
N LYS A 124 -12.50 13.82 48.01
CA LYS A 124 -12.28 15.02 48.83
C LYS A 124 -13.51 15.93 48.93
N PHE A 125 -14.53 15.75 48.08
CA PHE A 125 -15.75 16.55 48.08
C PHE A 125 -16.92 15.85 48.80
N PRO A 126 -17.65 16.53 49.72
CA PRO A 126 -18.69 15.89 50.56
C PRO A 126 -19.85 15.27 49.77
N PHE A 127 -20.29 15.92 48.69
CA PHE A 127 -21.40 15.48 47.84
C PHE A 127 -21.07 14.21 47.04
N ALA A 128 -19.85 14.12 46.50
CA ALA A 128 -19.38 12.97 45.75
C ALA A 128 -19.19 11.72 46.64
N LYS A 129 -18.91 11.91 47.94
CA LYS A 129 -18.73 10.82 48.92
C LYS A 129 -19.97 9.92 49.06
N TRP A 130 -21.17 10.45 48.93
CA TRP A 130 -22.42 9.69 49.01
C TRP A 130 -22.65 8.85 47.74
N VAL A 131 -22.46 9.45 46.57
CA VAL A 131 -22.60 8.78 45.26
C VAL A 131 -21.53 7.69 45.07
N LEU A 132 -20.27 7.95 45.45
CA LEU A 132 -19.19 6.97 45.37
C LEU A 132 -19.35 5.82 46.38
N LYS A 133 -20.04 5.99 47.51
CA LYS A 133 -20.10 4.93 48.55
C LYS A 133 -20.90 3.71 48.09
N ASN A 134 -21.99 3.91 47.34
CA ASN A 134 -22.87 2.81 46.91
C ASN A 134 -22.64 2.35 45.46
N SER A 135 -22.06 3.17 44.59
CA SER A 135 -22.10 2.90 43.14
C SER A 135 -20.75 2.88 42.43
N TRP A 136 -19.63 3.15 43.12
CA TRP A 136 -18.31 3.25 42.46
C TRP A 136 -17.85 1.96 41.77
N LYS A 137 -18.16 0.79 42.35
CA LYS A 137 -17.85 -0.51 41.74
C LYS A 137 -18.62 -0.70 40.43
N SER A 138 -19.90 -0.35 40.42
CA SER A 138 -20.75 -0.43 39.23
C SER A 138 -20.28 0.53 38.14
N ILE A 139 -19.88 1.76 38.52
CA ILE A 139 -19.34 2.75 37.57
C ILE A 139 -18.03 2.25 36.94
N LEU A 140 -17.11 1.69 37.74
CA LEU A 140 -15.87 1.10 37.22
C LEU A 140 -16.13 -0.09 36.29
N ILE A 141 -17.05 -0.99 36.66
CA ILE A 141 -17.42 -2.14 35.83
C ILE A 141 -18.04 -1.67 34.51
N ILE A 142 -18.95 -0.70 34.54
CA ILE A 142 -19.58 -0.14 33.33
C ILE A 142 -18.53 0.53 32.44
N ALA A 143 -17.60 1.29 33.00
CA ALA A 143 -16.55 1.93 32.23
C ALA A 143 -15.60 0.92 31.58
N LEU A 144 -15.21 -0.14 32.30
CA LEU A 144 -14.40 -1.23 31.75
C LEU A 144 -15.14 -1.99 30.64
N ILE A 145 -16.43 -2.25 30.81
CA ILE A 145 -17.26 -2.88 29.78
C ILE A 145 -17.35 -1.98 28.54
N PHE A 146 -17.65 -0.69 28.72
CA PHE A 146 -17.73 0.27 27.61
C PHE A 146 -16.40 0.34 26.85
N ASP A 147 -15.28 0.40 27.56
CA ASP A 147 -13.95 0.46 26.96
C ASP A 147 -13.61 -0.83 26.18
N LEU A 148 -13.97 -2.00 26.72
CA LEU A 148 -13.79 -3.28 26.05
C LEU A 148 -14.64 -3.37 24.77
N PHE A 149 -15.91 -2.90 24.83
CA PHE A 149 -16.77 -2.81 23.64
C PHE A 149 -16.22 -1.81 22.62
N TYR A 150 -15.80 -0.62 23.06
CA TYR A 150 -15.22 0.40 22.20
C TYR A 150 -13.95 -0.10 21.50
N THR A 151 -13.02 -0.69 22.25
CA THR A 151 -11.78 -1.27 21.72
C THR A 151 -12.09 -2.39 20.74
N HIS A 152 -13.05 -3.28 21.04
CA HIS A 152 -13.45 -4.33 20.11
C HIS A 152 -14.06 -3.78 18.81
N LEU A 153 -14.90 -2.74 18.90
CA LEU A 153 -15.50 -2.08 17.73
C LEU A 153 -14.44 -1.38 16.87
N VAL A 154 -13.55 -0.59 17.48
CA VAL A 154 -12.47 0.11 16.77
C VAL A 154 -11.50 -0.89 16.14
N HIS A 155 -11.14 -1.96 16.86
CA HIS A 155 -10.27 -3.01 16.31
C HIS A 155 -10.94 -3.69 15.11
N LYS A 156 -12.21 -4.10 15.23
CA LYS A 156 -12.95 -4.72 14.13
C LYS A 156 -13.03 -3.83 12.89
N GLU A 157 -13.27 -2.53 13.07
CA GLU A 157 -13.30 -1.56 11.97
C GLU A 157 -11.92 -1.36 11.33
N SER A 158 -10.87 -1.28 12.15
CA SER A 158 -9.48 -1.19 11.69
C SER A 158 -9.06 -2.43 10.90
N THR A 159 -9.33 -3.65 11.41
CA THR A 159 -9.02 -4.91 10.71
C THR A 159 -9.72 -4.99 9.36
N LYS A 160 -11.00 -4.60 9.31
CA LYS A 160 -11.76 -4.59 8.05
C LYS A 160 -11.18 -3.58 7.05
N THR A 161 -10.81 -2.40 7.53
CA THR A 161 -10.19 -1.37 6.69
C THR A 161 -8.83 -1.82 6.19
N ASN A 162 -7.97 -2.38 7.05
CA ASN A 162 -6.64 -2.87 6.68
C ASN A 162 -6.72 -4.01 5.67
N SER A 163 -7.62 -4.98 5.88
CA SER A 163 -7.86 -6.05 4.91
C SER A 163 -8.29 -5.52 3.55
N LEU A 164 -9.13 -4.47 3.51
CA LEU A 164 -9.53 -3.85 2.25
C LEU A 164 -8.40 -3.05 1.60
N VAL A 165 -7.55 -2.36 2.39
CA VAL A 165 -6.34 -1.70 1.87
C VAL A 165 -5.41 -2.74 1.24
N GLU A 166 -5.18 -3.85 1.91
CA GLU A 166 -4.33 -4.94 1.43
C GLU A 166 -4.91 -5.55 0.14
N GLU A 167 -6.23 -5.78 0.07
CA GLU A 167 -6.90 -6.27 -1.14
C GLU A 167 -6.81 -5.29 -2.32
N LEU A 168 -7.01 -3.99 -2.06
CA LEU A 168 -7.01 -2.96 -3.10
C LEU A 168 -5.61 -2.59 -3.57
N HIS A 169 -4.69 -2.38 -2.63
CA HIS A 169 -3.42 -1.69 -2.86
C HIS A 169 -2.21 -2.55 -2.56
N SER A 170 -2.37 -3.71 -1.93
CA SER A 170 -1.25 -4.53 -1.47
C SER A 170 -0.23 -3.66 -0.72
N THR A 171 0.99 -3.54 -1.22
CA THR A 171 2.09 -2.77 -0.61
C THR A 171 2.22 -1.34 -1.12
N THR A 172 1.37 -0.86 -2.04
CA THR A 172 1.52 0.47 -2.68
C THR A 172 1.72 1.61 -1.67
N PHE A 173 0.87 1.73 -0.64
CA PHE A 173 1.01 2.81 0.34
C PHE A 173 2.17 2.60 1.32
N LEU A 174 2.60 1.36 1.52
CA LEU A 174 3.79 1.05 2.31
C LEU A 174 5.07 1.48 1.56
N GLU A 175 5.12 1.28 0.25
CA GLU A 175 6.30 1.57 -0.57
C GLU A 175 6.41 3.05 -0.95
N TYR A 176 5.30 3.70 -1.31
CA TYR A 176 5.29 5.03 -1.93
C TYR A 176 4.79 6.15 -1.01
N GLY A 177 4.30 5.81 0.19
CA GLY A 177 3.84 6.76 1.20
C GLY A 177 2.48 7.39 0.95
N GLU A 178 2.17 8.43 1.74
CA GLU A 178 0.92 9.20 1.68
C GLU A 178 1.25 10.71 1.70
N PRO A 179 1.11 11.45 0.58
CA PRO A 179 0.60 10.99 -0.72
C PRO A 179 1.58 10.06 -1.44
N LEU A 180 1.07 9.29 -2.42
CA LEU A 180 1.86 8.42 -3.27
C LEU A 180 2.77 9.26 -4.18
N ILE A 181 4.08 9.18 -3.99
CA ILE A 181 5.07 9.94 -4.78
C ILE A 181 5.91 8.97 -5.60
N PRO A 182 5.96 9.11 -6.94
CA PRO A 182 6.85 8.28 -7.76
C PRO A 182 8.32 8.62 -7.51
N SER A 183 9.20 7.65 -7.68
CA SER A 183 10.64 7.89 -7.70
C SER A 183 11.01 8.99 -8.70
N ILE A 184 11.94 9.87 -8.32
CA ILE A 184 12.44 10.93 -9.20
C ILE A 184 13.16 10.29 -10.39
N SER A 185 12.87 10.79 -11.59
CA SER A 185 13.56 10.35 -12.81
C SER A 185 15.06 10.68 -12.70
N LYS A 186 15.91 9.69 -12.99
CA LYS A 186 17.37 9.90 -13.09
C LYS A 186 17.79 10.56 -14.40
N LEU A 187 16.83 10.78 -15.30
CA LEU A 187 17.07 11.34 -16.63
C LEU A 187 17.10 12.87 -16.59
N PRO A 188 17.69 13.52 -17.60
CA PRO A 188 17.56 14.95 -17.77
C PRO A 188 16.09 15.40 -17.80
N ALA A 189 15.87 16.64 -17.36
CA ALA A 189 14.55 17.27 -17.42
C ALA A 189 14.01 17.26 -18.85
N SER A 190 12.78 16.81 -19.03
CA SER A 190 12.08 16.85 -20.31
C SER A 190 10.57 16.95 -20.09
N ILE A 191 9.90 17.80 -20.87
CA ILE A 191 8.44 17.90 -20.93
C ILE A 191 7.80 16.87 -21.88
N LYS A 192 8.61 16.01 -22.51
CA LYS A 192 8.15 14.88 -23.32
C LYS A 192 9.04 13.67 -23.10
N LYS A 193 8.45 12.55 -22.69
CA LYS A 193 9.19 11.29 -22.45
C LYS A 193 8.36 10.10 -22.94
N THR A 194 9.06 9.04 -23.34
CA THR A 194 8.46 7.75 -23.67
C THR A 194 8.96 6.70 -22.69
N TYR A 195 8.04 5.90 -22.17
CA TYR A 195 8.33 4.80 -21.26
C TYR A 195 7.82 3.49 -21.88
N TYR A 196 8.65 2.47 -21.81
CA TYR A 196 8.39 1.11 -22.25
C TYR A 196 8.03 0.27 -21.03
N ARG A 197 6.85 -0.34 -21.06
CA ARG A 197 6.36 -1.23 -20.01
C ARG A 197 6.58 -2.68 -20.41
N GLY A 198 7.39 -3.41 -19.63
CA GLY A 198 7.65 -4.83 -19.80
C GLY A 198 6.56 -5.72 -19.24
N ASN A 199 6.63 -7.02 -19.48
CA ASN A 199 5.67 -7.97 -18.91
C ASN A 199 5.83 -8.08 -17.37
N ASP A 200 4.74 -8.32 -16.64
CA ASP A 200 4.81 -8.61 -15.20
C ASP A 200 5.30 -10.04 -14.93
N GLU A 201 4.98 -10.97 -15.84
CA GLU A 201 5.24 -12.39 -15.65
C GLU A 201 6.61 -12.79 -16.21
N ARG A 202 7.29 -13.70 -15.51
CA ARG A 202 8.55 -14.32 -15.92
C ARG A 202 8.37 -15.83 -15.97
N ASN A 203 8.51 -16.41 -17.15
CA ASN A 203 8.33 -17.83 -17.36
C ASN A 203 9.08 -18.27 -18.64
N PRO A 204 9.82 -19.39 -18.62
CA PRO A 204 10.51 -19.91 -19.81
C PRO A 204 9.59 -20.20 -21.02
N GLY A 205 8.28 -20.44 -20.78
CA GLY A 205 7.27 -20.62 -21.81
C GLY A 205 6.76 -19.32 -22.46
N LEU A 206 7.23 -18.16 -21.99
CA LEU A 206 6.97 -16.85 -22.60
C LEU A 206 8.13 -16.44 -23.51
N TYR A 207 7.84 -15.59 -24.50
CA TYR A 207 8.87 -15.00 -25.34
C TYR A 207 9.96 -14.34 -24.48
N ASN A 208 11.23 -14.67 -24.75
CA ASN A 208 12.38 -14.17 -23.99
C ASN A 208 12.23 -14.32 -22.47
N GLY A 209 11.64 -15.44 -22.01
CA GLY A 209 11.42 -15.69 -20.59
C GLY A 209 10.42 -14.73 -19.92
N GLY A 210 9.65 -13.97 -20.70
CA GLY A 210 8.79 -12.89 -20.21
C GLY A 210 9.41 -11.50 -20.33
N ASN A 211 10.68 -11.36 -20.71
CA ASN A 211 11.31 -10.05 -20.90
C ASN A 211 10.99 -9.47 -22.29
N TYR A 212 9.80 -8.89 -22.40
CA TYR A 212 9.36 -8.15 -23.58
C TYR A 212 8.39 -7.03 -23.22
N ARG A 213 8.32 -6.06 -24.14
CA ARG A 213 7.48 -4.88 -24.09
C ARG A 213 6.02 -5.25 -24.35
N THR A 214 5.14 -4.72 -23.53
CA THR A 214 3.69 -4.95 -23.59
C THR A 214 2.90 -3.67 -23.85
N ALA A 215 3.41 -2.52 -23.39
CA ALA A 215 2.82 -1.22 -23.64
C ALA A 215 3.91 -0.15 -23.79
N GLU A 216 3.54 0.95 -24.45
CA GLU A 216 4.35 2.16 -24.55
C GLU A 216 3.53 3.34 -24.03
N PHE A 217 4.13 4.14 -23.14
CA PHE A 217 3.54 5.37 -22.63
C PHE A 217 4.30 6.54 -23.21
N THR A 218 3.65 7.40 -23.97
CA THR A 218 4.20 8.70 -24.34
C THR A 218 3.50 9.78 -23.53
N ILE A 219 4.28 10.50 -22.72
CA ILE A 219 3.79 11.62 -21.91
C ILE A 219 4.30 12.92 -22.52
N ASP A 220 3.41 13.89 -22.69
CA ASP A 220 3.74 15.22 -23.16
C ASP A 220 2.72 16.28 -22.70
N LEU A 221 2.99 17.53 -23.05
CA LEU A 221 2.09 18.66 -22.81
C LEU A 221 1.34 19.01 -24.09
N CYS A 222 0.05 19.34 -23.96
CA CYS A 222 -0.75 19.83 -25.08
C CYS A 222 -1.75 20.91 -24.69
N ASN A 223 -2.31 21.58 -25.69
CA ASN A 223 -3.41 22.52 -25.53
C ASN A 223 -4.79 21.87 -25.73
N SER A 224 -5.88 22.64 -25.60
CA SER A 224 -7.26 22.18 -25.89
C SER A 224 -7.42 21.56 -27.28
N SER A 225 -6.68 22.07 -28.26
CA SER A 225 -6.72 21.68 -29.67
C SER A 225 -5.86 20.45 -29.98
N ASN A 226 -5.21 19.84 -28.97
CA ASN A 226 -4.25 18.73 -29.08
C ASN A 226 -2.89 19.08 -29.70
N ASP A 227 -2.57 20.35 -29.88
CA ASP A 227 -1.24 20.74 -30.34
C ASP A 227 -0.22 20.48 -29.23
N THR A 228 0.92 19.91 -29.60
CA THR A 228 2.00 19.60 -28.66
C THR A 228 2.69 20.90 -28.26
N ILE A 229 2.99 21.02 -26.97
CA ILE A 229 3.66 22.20 -26.41
C ILE A 229 5.13 21.87 -26.18
N GLY A 230 6.01 22.71 -26.71
CA GLY A 230 7.45 22.64 -26.53
C GLY A 230 7.96 23.59 -25.45
N TYR A 231 9.27 23.54 -25.21
CA TYR A 231 9.97 24.61 -24.51
C TYR A 231 9.85 25.92 -25.29
N ASP A 232 9.92 27.04 -24.57
CA ASP A 232 9.87 28.40 -25.12
C ASP A 232 8.57 28.72 -25.91
N SER A 233 7.59 27.81 -25.86
CA SER A 233 6.28 28.03 -26.46
C SER A 233 5.48 28.97 -25.57
N VAL A 234 4.86 29.99 -26.16
CA VAL A 234 3.91 30.85 -25.46
C VAL A 234 2.68 30.02 -25.09
N VAL A 235 2.42 29.89 -23.80
CA VAL A 235 1.34 29.06 -23.26
C VAL A 235 0.34 29.89 -22.48
N ASN A 236 -0.93 29.58 -22.68
CA ASN A 236 -1.98 29.93 -21.73
C ASN A 236 -2.09 28.79 -20.71
N TYR A 237 -1.69 29.02 -19.46
CA TYR A 237 -1.72 28.00 -18.41
C TYR A 237 -3.13 27.44 -18.13
N ASN A 238 -4.19 28.21 -18.42
CA ASN A 238 -5.57 27.72 -18.31
C ASN A 238 -5.93 26.69 -19.39
N ASN A 239 -5.12 26.65 -20.45
CA ASN A 239 -5.27 25.78 -21.60
C ASN A 239 -4.10 24.77 -21.70
N LEU A 240 -3.51 24.39 -20.57
CA LEU A 240 -2.41 23.45 -20.50
C LEU A 240 -2.89 22.11 -19.94
N PHE A 241 -2.58 21.03 -20.66
CA PHE A 241 -2.97 19.67 -20.30
C PHE A 241 -1.75 18.74 -20.29
N LEU A 242 -1.73 17.83 -19.33
CA LEU A 242 -0.92 16.62 -19.43
C LEU A 242 -1.64 15.65 -20.36
N ARG A 243 -0.96 15.20 -21.41
CA ARG A 243 -1.45 14.15 -22.30
C ARG A 243 -0.59 12.91 -22.14
N VAL A 244 -1.26 11.77 -22.07
CA VAL A 244 -0.60 10.47 -22.03
C VAL A 244 -1.25 9.58 -23.07
N THR A 245 -0.44 9.06 -23.98
CA THR A 245 -0.84 8.07 -24.99
C THR A 245 -0.25 6.73 -24.59
N ILE A 246 -1.09 5.72 -24.50
CA ILE A 246 -0.76 4.34 -24.14
C ILE A 246 -0.99 3.47 -25.38
N SER A 247 0.08 2.97 -25.97
CA SER A 247 0.04 2.18 -27.20
C SER A 247 0.32 0.71 -26.91
N LYS A 248 -0.48 -0.17 -27.51
CA LYS A 248 -0.28 -1.61 -27.42
C LYS A 248 0.90 -2.05 -28.27
N THR A 249 1.81 -2.83 -27.68
CA THR A 249 2.90 -3.45 -28.44
C THR A 249 2.40 -4.69 -29.22
N PRO A 250 2.91 -4.98 -30.44
CA PRO A 250 2.54 -6.17 -31.20
C PRO A 250 2.67 -7.47 -30.42
N ASN A 251 1.90 -8.49 -30.83
CA ASN A 251 1.98 -9.86 -30.30
C ASN A 251 1.79 -9.98 -28.77
N THR A 252 1.02 -9.07 -28.17
CA THR A 252 0.65 -9.10 -26.75
C THR A 252 -0.84 -9.40 -26.60
N SER A 253 -1.28 -9.83 -25.41
CA SER A 253 -2.68 -10.20 -25.17
C SER A 253 -3.67 -9.08 -25.49
N ASN A 254 -4.80 -9.40 -26.13
CA ASN A 254 -5.90 -8.46 -26.36
C ASN A 254 -6.77 -8.24 -25.12
N HIS A 255 -6.70 -9.13 -24.12
CA HIS A 255 -7.57 -9.13 -22.96
C HIS A 255 -7.54 -7.78 -22.21
N PHE A 256 -6.33 -7.33 -21.86
CA PHE A 256 -6.11 -6.07 -21.12
C PHE A 256 -6.46 -4.81 -21.93
N TRP A 257 -6.54 -4.91 -23.26
CA TRP A 257 -6.81 -3.80 -24.18
C TRP A 257 -8.25 -3.73 -24.66
N SER A 258 -9.10 -4.64 -24.16
CA SER A 258 -10.52 -4.62 -24.47
C SER A 258 -11.17 -3.33 -23.97
N LYS A 259 -12.22 -2.87 -24.67
CA LYS A 259 -12.99 -1.69 -24.27
C LYS A 259 -13.50 -1.80 -22.83
N LYS A 260 -13.89 -3.01 -22.40
CA LYS A 260 -14.33 -3.30 -21.03
C LYS A 260 -13.21 -3.03 -20.02
N LYS A 261 -12.03 -3.62 -20.20
CA LYS A 261 -10.89 -3.41 -19.28
C LYS A 261 -10.43 -1.95 -19.27
N MET A 262 -10.30 -1.33 -20.44
CA MET A 262 -9.86 0.06 -20.54
C MET A 262 -10.87 1.06 -19.97
N SER A 263 -12.17 0.75 -19.97
CA SER A 263 -13.20 1.59 -19.32
C SER A 263 -13.14 1.59 -17.78
N ASN A 264 -12.38 0.65 -17.20
CA ASN A 264 -12.11 0.63 -15.76
C ASN A 264 -10.90 1.49 -15.39
N ILE A 265 -10.12 1.95 -16.37
CA ILE A 265 -8.96 2.81 -16.14
C ILE A 265 -9.40 4.27 -16.12
N TYR A 266 -8.93 5.01 -15.11
CA TYR A 266 -9.23 6.42 -14.94
C TYR A 266 -8.04 7.16 -14.33
N VAL A 267 -8.11 8.49 -14.38
CA VAL A 267 -7.05 9.39 -14.00
C VAL A 267 -7.58 10.44 -13.01
N THR A 268 -6.87 10.69 -11.92
CA THR A 268 -7.29 11.65 -10.88
C THR A 268 -6.08 12.26 -10.18
N ALA A 269 -6.23 13.44 -9.58
CA ALA A 269 -5.25 14.03 -8.66
C ALA A 269 -5.46 13.57 -7.20
N ASN A 270 -6.55 12.85 -6.91
CA ASN A 270 -6.83 12.33 -5.58
C ASN A 270 -5.86 11.17 -5.25
N SER A 271 -5.18 11.27 -4.10
CA SER A 271 -4.20 10.28 -3.60
C SER A 271 -4.75 9.40 -2.47
N GLU A 272 -6.02 9.55 -2.11
CA GLU A 272 -6.62 8.84 -0.98
C GLU A 272 -6.93 7.37 -1.33
N LYS A 273 -6.88 6.50 -0.32
CA LYS A 273 -6.96 5.03 -0.49
C LYS A 273 -8.28 4.50 -1.06
N PHE A 274 -9.42 5.17 -0.86
CA PHE A 274 -10.74 4.54 -1.05
C PHE A 274 -11.61 5.29 -2.07
N HIS A 275 -11.11 5.39 -3.29
CA HIS A 275 -11.84 5.95 -4.42
C HIS A 275 -13.23 5.30 -4.60
N TRP A 276 -14.27 6.10 -4.79
CA TRP A 276 -15.68 5.72 -4.97
C TRP A 276 -16.40 5.13 -3.76
N SER A 277 -15.72 4.36 -2.89
CA SER A 277 -16.34 3.72 -1.73
C SER A 277 -16.47 4.66 -0.53
N LYS A 278 -15.41 5.43 -0.23
CA LYS A 278 -15.44 6.50 0.78
C LYS A 278 -15.24 7.88 0.17
N ASN A 279 -14.44 7.94 -0.91
CA ASN A 279 -13.96 9.19 -1.46
C ASN A 279 -14.65 9.50 -2.78
N ARG A 280 -15.25 10.68 -2.88
CA ARG A 280 -15.85 11.15 -4.13
C ARG A 280 -14.76 11.64 -5.07
N LEU A 281 -14.74 11.12 -6.29
CA LEU A 281 -13.86 11.61 -7.35
C LEU A 281 -14.63 12.57 -8.26
N SER A 282 -14.37 13.87 -8.11
CA SER A 282 -14.95 14.91 -8.99
C SER A 282 -14.05 15.26 -10.18
N ASP A 283 -12.78 14.89 -10.12
CA ASP A 283 -11.73 15.22 -11.08
C ASP A 283 -11.35 14.04 -11.99
N ALA A 284 -12.00 12.89 -11.81
CA ALA A 284 -11.70 11.68 -12.55
C ALA A 284 -11.93 11.84 -14.06
N THR A 285 -10.91 11.50 -14.85
CA THR A 285 -10.95 11.49 -16.32
C THR A 285 -10.72 10.08 -16.84
N ASN A 286 -11.53 9.63 -17.80
CA ASN A 286 -11.37 8.31 -18.42
C ASN A 286 -10.48 8.38 -19.67
N LEU A 287 -9.94 7.24 -20.07
CA LEU A 287 -9.21 7.10 -21.32
C LEU A 287 -10.21 7.00 -22.49
N TYR A 288 -9.81 7.51 -23.65
CA TYR A 288 -10.51 7.33 -24.92
C TYR A 288 -9.60 6.67 -25.95
N LYS A 289 -10.20 5.91 -26.87
CA LYS A 289 -9.49 5.17 -27.90
C LYS A 289 -9.14 6.08 -29.08
N ILE A 290 -7.95 5.91 -29.66
CA ILE A 290 -7.51 6.56 -30.90
C ILE A 290 -7.42 5.46 -31.96
N ASP A 291 -8.33 5.47 -32.93
CA ASP A 291 -8.70 4.31 -33.76
C ASP A 291 -7.63 3.78 -34.74
N SER A 292 -6.44 4.38 -34.82
CA SER A 292 -5.43 3.99 -35.81
C SER A 292 -4.48 2.86 -35.37
N LYS A 293 -4.29 2.61 -34.06
CA LYS A 293 -3.16 1.75 -33.57
C LYS A 293 -3.39 0.98 -32.25
N ASN A 294 -4.63 0.71 -31.84
CA ASN A 294 -4.93 0.19 -30.49
C ASN A 294 -4.33 1.09 -29.37
N GLU A 295 -4.46 2.40 -29.58
CA GLU A 295 -3.95 3.41 -28.66
C GLU A 295 -5.08 3.95 -27.79
N TRP A 296 -4.75 4.22 -26.55
CA TRP A 296 -5.64 4.85 -25.59
C TRP A 296 -4.99 6.12 -25.08
N GLN A 297 -5.76 7.17 -24.88
CA GLN A 297 -5.24 8.46 -24.47
C GLN A 297 -6.11 9.08 -23.38
N PHE A 298 -5.50 9.84 -22.50
CA PHE A 298 -6.21 10.79 -21.67
C PHE A 298 -5.54 12.16 -21.75
N LYS A 299 -6.32 13.19 -21.40
CA LYS A 299 -5.84 14.55 -21.20
C LYS A 299 -6.32 15.04 -19.85
N TYR A 300 -5.40 15.56 -19.04
CA TYR A 300 -5.73 16.05 -17.71
C TYR A 300 -5.41 17.55 -17.59
N PRO A 301 -6.38 18.41 -17.22
CA PRO A 301 -6.16 19.84 -17.12
C PRO A 301 -5.22 20.19 -15.96
N LEU A 302 -4.21 21.03 -16.22
CA LEU A 302 -3.22 21.41 -15.21
C LEU A 302 -3.53 22.71 -14.47
N LYS A 303 -4.63 23.38 -14.82
CA LYS A 303 -5.03 24.68 -14.27
C LYS A 303 -5.08 24.71 -12.73
N SER A 304 -5.60 23.66 -12.10
CA SER A 304 -5.75 23.57 -10.64
C SER A 304 -4.43 23.44 -9.88
N PHE A 305 -3.32 23.19 -10.57
CA PHE A 305 -1.99 23.03 -9.98
C PHE A 305 -1.11 24.29 -10.10
N SER A 306 -1.65 25.36 -10.66
CA SER A 306 -0.91 26.61 -10.82
C SER A 306 -0.82 27.37 -9.50
N VAL A 307 0.41 27.71 -9.10
CA VAL A 307 0.73 28.55 -7.96
C VAL A 307 1.49 29.78 -8.46
N GLY A 308 1.14 30.97 -7.95
CA GLY A 308 1.80 32.24 -8.31
C GLY A 308 1.08 33.05 -9.41
N ASN A 309 1.38 34.35 -9.42
CA ASN A 309 0.75 35.33 -10.32
C ASN A 309 1.59 35.60 -11.58
N GLU A 310 2.84 36.08 -11.42
CA GLU A 310 3.72 36.50 -12.53
C GLU A 310 4.63 35.38 -13.04
N ASN A 311 5.37 34.72 -12.14
CA ASN A 311 6.10 33.49 -12.43
C ASN A 311 5.28 32.30 -11.94
N LYS A 312 4.60 31.63 -12.87
CA LYS A 312 3.69 30.53 -12.54
C LYS A 312 4.48 29.24 -12.42
N LEU A 313 4.36 28.61 -11.25
CA LEU A 313 4.78 27.23 -11.04
C LEU A 313 3.55 26.33 -11.16
N ILE A 314 3.58 25.37 -12.06
CA ILE A 314 2.55 24.33 -12.16
C ILE A 314 3.19 23.04 -11.69
N LYS A 315 2.80 22.59 -10.50
CA LYS A 315 3.42 21.42 -9.86
C LYS A 315 2.37 20.52 -9.25
N GLY A 316 2.49 19.22 -9.51
CA GLY A 316 1.53 18.26 -9.00
C GLY A 316 1.83 16.83 -9.42
N ILE A 317 0.96 15.94 -8.94
CA ILE A 317 0.97 14.52 -9.26
C ILE A 317 -0.44 14.13 -9.72
N ILE A 318 -0.50 13.34 -10.77
CA ILE A 318 -1.73 12.76 -11.31
C ILE A 318 -1.56 11.25 -11.35
N TYR A 319 -2.61 10.50 -11.02
CA TYR A 319 -2.56 9.06 -10.84
C TYR A 319 -3.36 8.32 -11.89
N LEU A 320 -2.75 7.33 -12.55
CA LEU A 320 -3.47 6.32 -13.35
C LEU A 320 -3.94 5.21 -12.42
N CYS A 321 -5.25 5.00 -12.39
CA CYS A 321 -5.89 4.05 -11.49
C CYS A 321 -6.79 3.07 -12.26
N GLU A 322 -7.04 1.91 -11.67
CA GLU A 322 -7.98 0.90 -12.15
C GLU A 322 -9.11 0.70 -11.13
N LYS A 323 -10.36 0.70 -11.58
CA LYS A 323 -11.50 0.30 -10.74
C LYS A 323 -11.41 -1.18 -10.37
N ARG A 324 -11.45 -1.48 -9.09
CA ARG A 324 -11.44 -2.85 -8.57
C ARG A 324 -12.82 -3.24 -8.07
N TYR A 325 -13.21 -4.47 -8.40
CA TYR A 325 -14.50 -5.04 -8.05
C TYR A 325 -14.28 -6.29 -7.19
N ASN A 326 -15.17 -6.53 -6.24
CA ASN A 326 -15.17 -7.78 -5.49
C ASN A 326 -15.83 -8.92 -6.29
N GLN A 327 -15.89 -10.11 -5.68
CA GLN A 327 -16.51 -11.31 -6.27
C GLN A 327 -17.99 -11.12 -6.65
N ASN A 328 -18.69 -10.19 -5.99
CA ASN A 328 -20.09 -9.86 -6.28
C ASN A 328 -20.22 -8.72 -7.31
N ASN A 329 -19.14 -8.41 -8.04
CA ASN A 329 -19.07 -7.35 -9.04
C ASN A 329 -19.42 -5.95 -8.48
N SER A 330 -19.25 -5.75 -7.18
CA SER A 330 -19.42 -4.44 -6.53
C SER A 330 -18.10 -3.69 -6.52
N LEU A 331 -18.13 -2.40 -6.87
CA LEU A 331 -16.97 -1.53 -6.87
C LEU A 331 -16.45 -1.34 -5.44
N ILE A 332 -15.23 -1.79 -5.17
CA ILE A 332 -14.61 -1.70 -3.83
C ILE A 332 -13.61 -0.54 -3.71
N GLY A 333 -13.03 -0.09 -4.82
CA GLY A 333 -12.06 0.98 -4.81
C GLY A 333 -11.37 1.22 -6.14
N GLY A 334 -10.31 2.01 -6.08
CA GLY A 334 -9.35 2.21 -7.16
C GLY A 334 -7.98 1.68 -6.76
N ARG A 335 -7.31 0.92 -7.62
CA ARG A 335 -5.91 0.54 -7.44
C ARG A 335 -5.03 1.51 -8.24
N PHE A 336 -3.97 2.02 -7.63
CA PHE A 336 -3.00 2.89 -8.29
C PHE A 336 -2.03 2.06 -9.14
N HIS A 337 -1.76 2.49 -10.36
CA HIS A 337 -0.83 1.80 -11.28
C HIS A 337 0.41 2.66 -11.54
N TYR A 338 0.21 3.92 -11.95
CA TYR A 338 1.28 4.86 -12.26
C TYR A 338 0.96 6.25 -11.70
N ALA A 339 2.00 7.02 -11.44
CA ALA A 339 1.92 8.44 -11.17
C ALA A 339 2.64 9.22 -12.26
N PHE A 340 2.11 10.39 -12.61
CA PHE A 340 2.72 11.37 -13.47
C PHE A 340 2.99 12.61 -12.64
N GLN A 341 4.25 12.94 -12.44
CA GLN A 341 4.66 14.13 -11.70
C GLN A 341 5.21 15.16 -12.68
N PHE A 342 4.84 16.42 -12.45
CA PHE A 342 5.27 17.54 -13.26
C PHE A 342 5.71 18.70 -12.37
N ASP A 343 6.78 19.36 -12.78
CA ASP A 343 7.31 20.59 -12.19
C ASP A 343 7.57 21.54 -13.37
N LEU A 344 6.55 22.33 -13.72
CA LEU A 344 6.58 23.21 -14.89
C LEU A 344 6.71 24.66 -14.45
N LYS A 345 7.75 25.33 -14.95
CA LYS A 345 8.01 26.74 -14.67
C LYS A 345 7.65 27.55 -15.90
N ILE A 346 6.70 28.46 -15.72
CA ILE A 346 6.29 29.40 -16.76
C ILE A 346 6.87 30.77 -16.41
N ILE A 347 7.78 31.25 -17.26
CA ILE A 347 8.43 32.55 -17.14
C ILE A 347 7.97 33.37 -18.33
N SER A 348 7.38 34.55 -18.09
CA SER A 348 6.87 35.40 -19.18
C SER A 348 5.90 34.69 -20.14
N ASN A 349 5.06 33.80 -19.61
CA ASN A 349 4.15 32.92 -20.37
C ASN A 349 4.82 31.86 -21.26
N GLU A 350 6.11 31.60 -21.10
CA GLU A 350 6.83 30.55 -21.83
C GLU A 350 7.24 29.41 -20.89
N ILE A 351 7.20 28.17 -21.38
CA ILE A 351 7.68 27.02 -20.59
C ILE A 351 9.20 27.02 -20.56
N SER A 352 9.76 27.18 -19.37
CA SER A 352 11.21 27.11 -19.13
C SER A 352 11.77 25.73 -19.44
N ASN A 353 12.97 25.70 -20.02
CA ASN A 353 13.80 24.50 -20.20
C ASN A 353 14.15 23.74 -18.92
N THR A 354 13.97 24.36 -17.74
CA THR A 354 14.13 23.71 -16.44
C THR A 354 12.88 22.97 -15.96
N SER A 355 11.81 23.00 -16.76
CA SER A 355 10.58 22.26 -16.49
C SER A 355 10.77 20.78 -16.77
N ASP A 356 10.22 19.93 -15.89
CA ASP A 356 10.30 18.48 -16.01
C ASP A 356 8.94 17.82 -15.86
N LEU A 357 8.80 16.67 -16.52
CA LEU A 357 7.65 15.78 -16.49
C LEU A 357 8.17 14.35 -16.47
N TRP A 358 7.67 13.52 -15.55
CA TRP A 358 8.05 12.12 -15.51
C TRP A 358 6.90 11.23 -15.03
N MET A 359 7.04 9.94 -15.34
CA MET A 359 6.16 8.88 -14.89
C MET A 359 6.93 7.96 -13.95
N GLY A 360 6.27 7.45 -12.93
CA GLY A 360 6.78 6.35 -12.12
C GLY A 360 5.68 5.35 -11.81
N PRO A 361 6.03 4.11 -11.49
CA PRO A 361 5.07 3.12 -11.08
C PRO A 361 4.64 3.37 -9.64
N LEU A 362 3.39 3.01 -9.32
CA LEU A 362 2.84 3.02 -7.96
C LEU A 362 2.36 1.65 -7.50
N TYR A 363 2.54 0.66 -8.34
CA TYR A 363 2.20 -0.71 -8.03
C TYR A 363 3.42 -1.56 -8.28
N ARG A 364 3.81 -2.30 -7.24
CA ARG A 364 4.66 -3.45 -7.38
C ARG A 364 3.84 -4.67 -6.98
N LYS A 365 3.48 -5.48 -7.97
CA LYS A 365 2.95 -6.83 -7.75
C LYS A 365 3.96 -7.60 -6.87
N ARG A 366 3.46 -8.46 -5.98
CA ARG A 366 4.29 -9.42 -5.23
C ARG A 366 5.22 -10.23 -6.15
N SER A 367 4.79 -10.54 -7.37
CA SER A 367 5.62 -11.20 -8.39
C SER A 367 6.87 -10.39 -8.80
N LEU A 368 6.83 -9.05 -8.81
CA LEU A 368 8.00 -8.22 -9.11
C LEU A 368 9.07 -8.32 -8.01
N ARG A 369 8.66 -8.58 -6.75
CA ARG A 369 9.58 -8.85 -5.64
C ARG A 369 10.13 -10.28 -5.69
N ILE A 370 9.28 -11.27 -6.02
CA ILE A 370 9.69 -12.69 -6.09
C ILE A 370 10.68 -12.93 -7.24
N TRP A 371 10.42 -12.36 -8.41
CA TRP A 371 11.26 -12.54 -9.60
C TRP A 371 12.38 -11.50 -9.74
N GLU A 372 12.52 -10.58 -8.77
CA GLU A 372 13.47 -9.47 -8.78
C GLU A 372 13.60 -8.78 -10.15
N ILE A 373 12.46 -8.54 -10.82
CA ILE A 373 12.47 -8.02 -12.19
C ILE A 373 13.15 -6.66 -12.19
N PRO A 374 14.25 -6.47 -12.96
CA PRO A 374 14.94 -5.19 -13.01
C PRO A 374 14.00 -4.09 -13.53
N GLU A 375 14.08 -2.90 -12.95
CA GLU A 375 13.27 -1.75 -13.39
C GLU A 375 13.47 -1.46 -14.88
N SER A 376 14.69 -1.62 -15.40
CA SER A 376 15.02 -1.47 -16.82
C SER A 376 14.31 -2.48 -17.74
N GLU A 377 13.82 -3.60 -17.21
CA GLU A 377 13.04 -4.60 -17.96
C GLU A 377 11.54 -4.45 -17.77
N TRP A 378 11.09 -3.59 -16.85
CA TRP A 378 9.68 -3.48 -16.49
C TRP A 378 9.10 -2.09 -16.74
N LEU A 379 9.82 -1.04 -16.39
CA LEU A 379 9.48 0.32 -16.75
C LEU A 379 10.74 1.12 -17.06
N SER A 380 11.04 1.24 -18.35
CA SER A 380 12.27 1.84 -18.84
C SER A 380 12.01 2.96 -19.83
N THR A 381 12.89 3.95 -19.89
CA THR A 381 12.92 4.89 -21.01
C THR A 381 13.77 4.39 -22.17
N ASP A 382 14.57 3.35 -21.94
CA ASP A 382 15.28 2.62 -22.99
C ASP A 382 14.35 1.54 -23.57
N PRO A 383 14.37 1.31 -24.89
CA PRO A 383 13.50 0.32 -25.52
C PRO A 383 13.68 -1.11 -24.95
N ILE A 384 12.59 -1.68 -24.46
CA ILE A 384 12.50 -3.11 -24.09
C ILE A 384 12.25 -3.95 -25.35
N PRO A 385 12.77 -5.19 -25.48
CA PRO A 385 12.55 -6.06 -26.65
C PRO A 385 11.07 -6.22 -27.01
N ILE A 386 10.74 -6.23 -28.31
CA ILE A 386 9.37 -6.44 -28.80
C ILE A 386 9.11 -7.93 -28.93
N ASN A 387 7.91 -8.41 -28.58
CA ASN A 387 7.54 -9.80 -28.83
C ASN A 387 7.47 -10.09 -30.34
N GLN A 388 8.39 -10.93 -30.82
CA GLN A 388 8.48 -11.34 -32.22
C GLN A 388 7.70 -12.63 -32.54
N MET A 389 7.17 -13.33 -31.54
CA MET A 389 6.35 -14.52 -31.77
C MET A 389 4.99 -14.12 -32.33
N ASN A 390 4.68 -14.55 -33.55
CA ASN A 390 3.38 -14.30 -34.18
C ASN A 390 2.25 -15.08 -33.52
N ASP A 391 2.55 -16.20 -32.85
CA ASP A 391 1.61 -16.89 -31.97
C ASP A 391 1.62 -16.24 -30.60
N ILE A 392 0.55 -15.51 -30.30
CA ILE A 392 0.27 -15.02 -28.95
C ILE A 392 0.09 -16.26 -28.08
N ASN A 393 0.97 -16.49 -27.09
CA ASN A 393 0.76 -17.53 -26.09
C ASN A 393 -0.63 -17.29 -25.46
N LYS A 394 -1.55 -18.24 -25.70
CA LYS A 394 -2.96 -18.10 -25.32
C LYS A 394 -3.24 -18.61 -23.92
N ASP A 395 -2.26 -19.24 -23.27
CA ASP A 395 -2.41 -19.71 -21.90
C ASP A 395 -2.66 -18.49 -20.99
N PRO A 396 -3.89 -18.34 -20.46
CA PRO A 396 -4.26 -17.19 -19.64
C PRO A 396 -3.38 -17.06 -18.39
N ILE A 397 -2.97 -18.19 -17.81
CA ILE A 397 -2.17 -18.23 -16.58
C ILE A 397 -0.77 -17.69 -16.87
N LEU A 398 -0.13 -18.14 -17.95
CA LEU A 398 1.22 -17.69 -18.32
C LEU A 398 1.27 -16.19 -18.62
N ILE A 399 0.19 -15.60 -19.14
CA ILE A 399 0.11 -14.17 -19.47
C ILE A 399 -0.51 -13.32 -18.36
N GLY A 400 -0.71 -13.90 -17.16
CA GLY A 400 -1.15 -13.19 -15.97
C GLY A 400 -2.62 -12.76 -15.99
N ILE A 401 -3.47 -13.48 -16.72
CA ILE A 401 -4.93 -13.36 -16.65
C ILE A 401 -5.43 -14.30 -15.55
N ASP A 402 -6.09 -13.73 -14.54
CA ASP A 402 -6.70 -14.51 -13.47
C ASP A 402 -7.76 -15.46 -14.05
N GLU A 403 -7.86 -16.70 -13.58
CA GLU A 403 -8.86 -17.68 -14.06
C GLU A 403 -10.32 -17.20 -13.95
N LYS A 404 -10.56 -16.13 -13.18
CA LYS A 404 -11.87 -15.56 -12.86
C LYS A 404 -12.23 -14.33 -13.73
N ASP A 405 -11.32 -13.87 -14.57
CA ASP A 405 -11.48 -12.74 -15.50
C ASP A 405 -12.02 -13.17 -16.87
#